data_AF-A0A645BKY9-F1
#
_entry.id   AF-A0A645BKY9-F1
#
_cell.length_a   1.000
_cell.length_b   1.000
_cell.length_c   1.000
_cell.angle_alpha   90.00
_cell.angle_beta   90.00
_cell.angle_gamma   90.00
#
_symmetry.space_group_name_H-M   'P 1'
#
loop_
_entity.id
_entity.type
_entity.pdbx_description
1 polymer ?
#
loop_
_entity_poly.entity_id
_entity_poly.type
_entity_poly.pdbx_seq_one_letter_code
_entity_poly.pdbx_strand_id
1 'polypeptide(L)'
;MQLTCATLGAIAKYPVSAVAAERPRGVMGRKFNFFQREKALFAEVATTLGLLPVNATGDGWCRHPLAFLVEAADDVTYRIVDFEDGHLLKLVEYGELETLMLRIINDGGETAVRLKAIPERRRKVELLRARALGGLVRQLASAFLAQEDKMLSGELDQPLIELIPAARVLAEIYDISIERIYTYRRATEIGIAGYELTSGLLDAFMSAVTEYVDATARGVAPEPRSRKMLYLLPRECFAHEDAGWQSGAYERLLRILDYVTGMTDTHAVSTFKKVKGISLPGMLL
;
A
#
# COMPACT_ATOMS: atom_id res chain seq x y z
N MET A 1 3.58 -11.75 14.55
CA MET A 1 3.50 -10.76 15.64
C MET A 1 2.18 -10.95 16.36
N GLN A 2 2.15 -10.95 17.70
CA GLN A 2 0.91 -11.07 18.49
C GLN A 2 0.36 -9.67 18.79
N LEU A 3 -0.17 -9.01 17.76
CA LEU A 3 -0.72 -7.66 17.89
C LEU A 3 -2.13 -7.68 18.50
N THR A 4 -2.54 -6.56 19.07
CA THR A 4 -3.92 -6.40 19.57
C THR A 4 -4.90 -6.36 18.40
N CYS A 5 -6.13 -6.84 18.63
CA CYS A 5 -7.20 -6.75 17.63
C CYS A 5 -7.43 -5.29 17.22
N ALA A 6 -7.35 -4.32 18.13
CA ALA A 6 -7.54 -2.90 17.82
C ALA A 6 -6.52 -2.40 16.79
N THR A 7 -5.25 -2.81 16.91
CA THR A 7 -4.22 -2.50 15.90
C THR A 7 -4.56 -3.13 14.55
N LEU A 8 -4.96 -4.41 14.53
CA LEU A 8 -5.32 -5.13 13.31
C LEU A 8 -6.55 -4.51 12.61
N GLY A 9 -7.56 -4.10 13.39
CA GLY A 9 -8.73 -3.41 12.86
C GLY A 9 -8.39 -2.03 12.29
N ALA A 10 -7.51 -1.27 12.95
CA ALA A 10 -7.12 0.06 12.49
C ALA A 10 -6.32 0.05 11.17
N ILE A 11 -5.50 -0.98 10.93
CA ILE A 11 -4.75 -1.10 9.65
C ILE A 11 -5.59 -1.69 8.51
N ALA A 12 -6.74 -2.30 8.82
CA ALA A 12 -7.63 -2.88 7.82
C ALA A 12 -8.50 -1.79 7.15
N LYS A 13 -7.92 -1.12 6.15
CA LYS A 13 -8.58 -0.08 5.35
C LYS A 13 -9.80 -0.59 4.56
N TYR A 14 -9.70 -1.80 4.03
CA TYR A 14 -10.68 -2.54 3.22
C TYR A 14 -10.91 -3.94 3.80
N PRO A 15 -11.61 -4.05 4.95
CA PRO A 15 -11.85 -5.31 5.67
C PRO A 15 -12.82 -6.25 4.92
N VAL A 16 -12.42 -6.65 3.71
CA VAL A 16 -13.15 -7.45 2.74
C VAL A 16 -12.23 -8.57 2.24
N SER A 17 -12.81 -9.71 1.92
CA SER A 17 -12.11 -10.87 1.38
C SER A 17 -11.68 -10.66 -0.06
N ALA A 18 -10.52 -11.23 -0.43
CA ALA A 18 -10.04 -11.23 -1.81
C ALA A 18 -11.05 -11.83 -2.82
N VAL A 19 -11.83 -12.85 -2.41
CA VAL A 19 -12.84 -13.53 -3.25
C VAL A 19 -14.27 -13.26 -2.79
N ALA A 20 -14.52 -12.11 -2.13
CA ALA A 20 -15.87 -11.74 -1.71
C ALA A 20 -16.85 -11.82 -2.89
N ALA A 21 -17.90 -12.64 -2.75
CA ALA A 21 -18.91 -12.85 -3.79
C ALA A 21 -19.67 -11.56 -4.11
N GLU A 22 -19.97 -10.79 -3.07
CA GLU A 22 -20.57 -9.46 -3.17
C GLU A 22 -19.68 -8.45 -2.47
N ARG A 23 -19.16 -7.50 -3.24
CA ARG A 23 -18.37 -6.40 -2.68
C ARG A 23 -19.29 -5.28 -2.20
N PRO A 24 -19.01 -4.72 -1.02
CA PRO A 24 -19.74 -3.55 -0.54
C PRO A 24 -19.55 -2.38 -1.51
N ARG A 25 -20.51 -1.46 -1.55
CA ARG A 25 -20.39 -0.26 -2.40
C ARG A 25 -19.33 0.70 -1.85
N GLY A 26 -18.90 1.61 -2.72
CA GLY A 26 -18.04 2.72 -2.35
C GLY A 26 -16.60 2.38 -2.04
N VAL A 27 -15.98 3.13 -1.11
CA VAL A 27 -14.54 3.10 -0.86
C VAL A 27 -14.11 1.72 -0.36
N MET A 28 -14.88 1.15 0.57
CA MET A 28 -14.55 -0.11 1.21
C MET A 28 -14.48 -1.30 0.24
N GLY A 29 -15.31 -1.32 -0.81
CA GLY A 29 -15.32 -2.39 -1.80
C GLY A 29 -14.25 -2.30 -2.89
N ARG A 30 -13.47 -1.21 -2.93
CA ARG A 30 -12.46 -1.01 -3.99
C ARG A 30 -11.34 -2.05 -3.95
N LYS A 31 -10.95 -2.49 -2.75
CA LYS A 31 -9.84 -3.44 -2.51
C LYS A 31 -10.23 -4.49 -1.45
N PHE A 32 -9.26 -5.27 -1.01
CA PHE A 32 -9.41 -6.31 0.01
C PHE A 32 -8.22 -6.24 0.98
N ASN A 33 -8.36 -6.83 2.17
CA ASN A 33 -7.27 -6.92 3.15
C ASN A 33 -6.86 -8.33 3.52
N PHE A 34 -7.69 -9.34 3.28
CA PHE A 34 -7.39 -10.71 3.69
C PHE A 34 -7.74 -11.72 2.60
N PHE A 35 -6.91 -12.77 2.50
CA PHE A 35 -7.17 -13.92 1.66
C PHE A 35 -8.08 -14.92 2.38
N GLN A 36 -8.43 -16.00 1.69
CA GLN A 36 -9.30 -17.06 2.23
C GLN A 36 -8.65 -17.72 3.45
N ARG A 37 -7.31 -17.89 3.43
CA ARG A 37 -6.52 -18.42 4.54
C ARG A 37 -6.71 -17.61 5.83
N GLU A 38 -6.75 -16.28 5.74
CA GLU A 38 -6.91 -15.39 6.90
C GLU A 38 -8.38 -15.05 7.22
N LYS A 39 -9.36 -15.55 6.45
CA LYS A 39 -10.78 -15.21 6.65
C LYS A 39 -11.26 -15.48 8.07
N ALA A 40 -10.95 -16.66 8.61
CA ALA A 40 -11.35 -17.04 9.97
C ALA A 40 -10.65 -16.18 11.03
N LEU A 41 -9.37 -15.87 10.85
CA LEU A 41 -8.61 -15.00 11.75
C LEU A 41 -9.16 -13.57 11.76
N PHE A 42 -9.51 -13.04 10.59
CA PHE A 42 -10.09 -11.70 10.53
C PHE A 42 -11.50 -11.66 11.13
N ALA A 43 -12.30 -12.74 10.98
CA ALA A 43 -13.60 -12.84 11.64
C ALA A 43 -13.49 -12.80 13.17
N GLU A 44 -12.43 -13.39 13.75
CA GLU A 44 -12.13 -13.30 15.18
C GLU A 44 -11.81 -11.85 15.60
N VAL A 45 -10.98 -11.15 14.82
CA VAL A 45 -10.67 -9.73 15.03
C VAL A 45 -11.95 -8.89 14.97
N ALA A 46 -12.76 -9.07 13.94
CA ALA A 46 -14.01 -8.35 13.74
C ALA A 46 -14.99 -8.58 14.90
N THR A 47 -15.13 -9.83 15.33
CA THR A 47 -15.98 -10.19 16.48
C THR A 47 -15.48 -9.53 17.76
N THR A 48 -14.17 -9.59 18.02
CA THR A 48 -13.54 -8.98 19.21
C THR A 48 -13.76 -7.47 19.28
N LEU A 49 -13.77 -6.81 18.13
CA LEU A 49 -13.96 -5.36 18.01
C LEU A 49 -15.42 -4.93 17.86
N GLY A 50 -16.35 -5.86 17.68
CA GLY A 50 -17.75 -5.55 17.39
C GLY A 50 -17.96 -4.90 16.02
N LEU A 51 -17.13 -5.23 15.02
CA LEU A 51 -17.30 -4.69 13.66
C LEU A 51 -18.58 -5.24 13.03
N LEU A 52 -19.36 -4.35 12.42
CA LEU A 52 -20.62 -4.71 11.77
C LEU A 52 -20.35 -5.51 10.49
N PRO A 53 -20.98 -6.66 10.26
CA PRO A 53 -20.86 -7.38 9.00
C PRO A 53 -21.54 -6.59 7.88
N VAL A 54 -20.95 -6.57 6.69
CA VAL A 54 -21.52 -5.84 5.53
C VAL A 54 -22.41 -6.71 4.66
N ASN A 55 -22.30 -8.03 4.84
CA ASN A 55 -23.11 -9.04 4.19
C ASN A 55 -23.27 -10.27 5.12
N ALA A 56 -24.23 -11.13 4.80
CA ALA A 56 -24.47 -12.36 5.56
C ALA A 56 -23.44 -13.47 5.27
N THR A 57 -22.60 -13.33 4.23
CA THR A 57 -21.62 -14.36 3.82
C THR A 57 -20.33 -14.33 4.65
N GLY A 58 -20.18 -13.31 5.51
CA GLY A 58 -18.99 -13.10 6.34
C GLY A 58 -17.76 -12.78 5.49
N ASP A 59 -17.94 -12.18 4.32
CA ASP A 59 -16.86 -11.82 3.41
C ASP A 59 -16.38 -10.38 3.58
N GLY A 60 -16.98 -9.63 4.50
CA GLY A 60 -16.51 -8.32 4.87
C GLY A 60 -17.20 -7.72 6.08
N TRP A 61 -16.60 -6.67 6.61
CA TRP A 61 -17.06 -5.93 7.78
C TRP A 61 -16.95 -4.42 7.53
N CYS A 62 -17.65 -3.61 8.32
CA CYS A 62 -17.42 -2.17 8.34
C CYS A 62 -16.03 -1.87 8.88
N ARG A 63 -15.46 -0.74 8.44
CA ARG A 63 -14.13 -0.30 8.87
C ARG A 63 -14.13 0.01 10.36
N HIS A 64 -13.03 -0.33 11.02
CA HIS A 64 -12.76 0.20 12.36
C HIS A 64 -12.65 1.74 12.28
N PRO A 65 -13.21 2.53 13.20
CA PRO A 65 -13.17 3.99 13.12
C PRO A 65 -11.74 4.55 12.97
N LEU A 66 -10.77 4.01 13.71
CA LEU A 66 -9.36 4.45 13.59
C LEU A 66 -8.73 4.20 12.21
N ALA A 67 -9.29 3.30 11.38
CA ALA A 67 -8.81 3.09 10.01
C ALA A 67 -9.05 4.32 9.11
N PHE A 68 -10.01 5.19 9.45
CA PHE A 68 -10.20 6.46 8.76
C PHE A 68 -9.10 7.47 9.08
N LEU A 69 -8.56 7.45 10.31
CA LEU A 69 -7.42 8.28 10.68
C LEU A 69 -6.12 7.79 10.03
N VAL A 70 -5.92 6.46 9.98
CA VAL A 70 -4.77 5.87 9.26
C VAL A 70 -4.81 6.24 7.79
N GLU A 71 -5.97 6.09 7.13
CA GLU A 71 -6.16 6.53 5.75
C GLU A 71 -5.90 8.03 5.59
N ALA A 72 -6.44 8.88 6.45
CA ALA A 72 -6.26 10.33 6.34
C ALA A 72 -4.79 10.76 6.52
N ALA A 73 -4.05 10.09 7.41
CA ALA A 73 -2.62 10.35 7.59
C ALA A 73 -1.80 9.95 6.36
N ASP A 74 -2.14 8.81 5.74
CA ASP A 74 -1.55 8.34 4.49
C ASP A 74 -1.81 9.33 3.34
N ASP A 75 -3.08 9.68 3.14
CA ASP A 75 -3.50 10.61 2.09
C ASP A 75 -2.83 11.99 2.25
N VAL A 76 -2.78 12.55 3.46
CA VAL A 76 -2.11 13.86 3.69
C VAL A 76 -0.62 13.79 3.39
N THR A 77 0.06 12.72 3.79
CA THR A 77 1.48 12.54 3.51
C THR A 77 1.74 12.55 2.00
N TYR A 78 1.01 11.74 1.24
CA TYR A 78 1.13 11.69 -0.23
C TYR A 78 0.72 12.99 -0.93
N ARG A 79 -0.14 13.82 -0.34
CA ARG A 79 -0.51 15.12 -0.94
C ARG A 79 0.51 16.21 -0.65
N ILE A 80 1.14 16.20 0.51
CA ILE A 80 1.98 17.33 0.96
C ILE A 80 3.47 17.03 0.78
N VAL A 81 3.91 15.84 1.19
CA VAL A 81 5.34 15.48 1.18
C VAL A 81 5.79 15.18 -0.25
N ASP A 82 5.05 14.38 -1.00
CA ASP A 82 5.39 14.10 -2.41
C ASP A 82 5.37 15.39 -3.25
N PHE A 83 4.50 16.34 -2.94
CA PHE A 83 4.45 17.63 -3.63
C PHE A 83 5.66 18.51 -3.31
N GLU A 84 6.15 18.48 -2.07
CA GLU A 84 7.44 19.07 -1.70
C GLU A 84 8.60 18.38 -2.43
N ASP A 85 8.61 17.05 -2.50
CA ASP A 85 9.64 16.30 -3.23
C ASP A 85 9.60 16.64 -4.72
N GLY A 86 8.41 16.85 -5.30
CA GLY A 86 8.23 17.38 -6.64
C GLY A 86 8.93 18.72 -6.84
N HIS A 87 8.90 19.61 -5.84
CA HIS A 87 9.67 20.86 -5.89
C HIS A 87 11.18 20.65 -5.81
N LEU A 88 11.65 19.75 -4.93
CA LEU A 88 13.07 19.41 -4.82
C LEU A 88 13.63 18.80 -6.12
N LEU A 89 12.80 18.03 -6.82
CA LEU A 89 13.09 17.46 -8.13
C LEU A 89 12.92 18.47 -9.29
N LYS A 90 12.56 19.73 -8.99
CA LYS A 90 12.31 20.81 -9.96
C LYS A 90 11.17 20.51 -10.95
N LEU A 91 10.19 19.72 -10.50
CA LEU A 91 8.96 19.38 -11.24
C LEU A 91 7.82 20.34 -10.90
N VAL A 92 7.91 20.99 -9.74
CA VAL A 92 6.95 21.99 -9.25
C VAL A 92 7.71 23.29 -8.93
N GLU A 93 7.25 24.40 -9.48
CA GLU A 93 7.85 25.71 -9.21
C GLU A 93 7.48 26.20 -7.81
N TYR A 94 8.40 26.94 -7.16
CA TYR A 94 8.16 27.39 -5.79
C TYR A 94 6.90 28.26 -5.67
N GLY A 95 6.63 29.14 -6.64
CA GLY A 95 5.46 30.03 -6.59
C GLY A 95 4.13 29.26 -6.62
N GLU A 96 4.08 28.16 -7.38
CA GLU A 96 2.93 27.25 -7.41
C GLU A 96 2.78 26.53 -6.06
N LEU A 97 3.88 25.98 -5.53
CA LEU A 97 3.91 25.33 -4.22
C LEU A 97 3.45 26.27 -3.10
N GLU A 98 4.02 27.48 -3.04
CA GLU A 98 3.67 28.49 -2.04
C GLU A 98 2.19 28.86 -2.11
N THR A 99 1.67 29.09 -3.31
CA THR A 99 0.26 29.44 -3.53
C THR A 99 -0.68 28.35 -3.02
N LEU A 100 -0.42 27.10 -3.38
CA LEU A 100 -1.25 25.96 -2.99
C LEU A 100 -1.17 25.66 -1.49
N MET A 101 0.03 25.71 -0.91
CA MET A 101 0.24 25.49 0.52
C MET A 101 -0.43 26.59 1.36
N LEU A 102 -0.34 27.86 0.96
CA LEU A 102 -1.01 28.96 1.67
C LEU A 102 -2.54 28.83 1.62
N ARG A 103 -3.11 28.33 0.53
CA ARG A 103 -4.55 28.02 0.42
C ARG A 103 -4.99 26.91 1.39
N ILE A 104 -4.13 25.94 1.69
CA ILE A 104 -4.38 24.93 2.73
C ILE A 104 -4.32 25.55 4.12
N ILE A 105 -3.26 26.34 4.39
CA ILE A 105 -2.97 26.90 5.72
C ILE A 105 -4.08 27.84 6.17
N ASN A 106 -4.51 28.76 5.30
CA ASN A 106 -5.61 29.70 5.51
C ASN A 106 -5.61 30.39 6.89
N ASP A 107 -4.44 30.86 7.34
CA ASP A 107 -4.22 31.44 8.68
C ASP A 107 -4.33 32.97 8.73
N GLY A 108 -5.16 33.55 7.85
CA GLY A 108 -5.33 35.00 7.75
C GLY A 108 -4.09 35.75 7.24
N GLY A 109 -3.11 35.04 6.67
CA GLY A 109 -1.90 35.63 6.08
C GLY A 109 -0.70 35.70 7.02
N GLU A 110 -0.81 35.18 8.25
CA GLU A 110 0.32 35.14 9.21
C GLU A 110 1.52 34.41 8.61
N THR A 111 1.31 33.24 8.01
CA THR A 111 2.40 32.49 7.37
C THR A 111 2.98 33.25 6.19
N ALA A 112 2.15 33.88 5.35
CA ALA A 112 2.61 34.67 4.21
C ALA A 112 3.53 35.83 4.63
N VAL A 113 3.24 36.49 5.75
CA VAL A 113 4.12 37.53 6.33
C VAL A 113 5.44 36.93 6.80
N ARG A 114 5.42 35.82 7.52
CA ARG A 114 6.63 35.14 8.01
C ARG A 114 7.56 34.70 6.87
N LEU A 115 7.01 34.26 5.74
CA LEU A 115 7.79 33.83 4.58
C LEU A 115 8.65 34.96 3.98
N LYS A 116 8.23 36.23 4.11
CA LYS A 116 9.01 37.39 3.63
C LYS A 116 10.31 37.58 4.42
N ALA A 117 10.33 37.20 5.69
CA ALA A 117 11.48 37.33 6.57
C ALA A 117 12.50 36.19 6.42
N ILE A 118 12.17 35.14 5.66
CA ILE A 118 13.06 33.99 5.44
C ILE A 118 13.80 34.19 4.12
N PRO A 119 15.15 34.26 4.09
CA PRO A 119 15.87 34.40 2.83
C PRO A 119 15.92 33.09 2.05
N GLU A 120 16.10 31.97 2.74
CA GLU A 120 16.39 30.67 2.14
C GLU A 120 15.13 29.94 1.68
N ARG A 121 15.13 29.54 0.40
CA ARG A 121 14.00 28.83 -0.25
C ARG A 121 13.62 27.54 0.48
N ARG A 122 14.60 26.73 0.85
CA ARG A 122 14.40 25.47 1.57
C ARG A 122 13.63 25.68 2.88
N ARG A 123 14.06 26.65 3.69
CA ARG A 123 13.41 26.98 4.97
C ARG A 123 11.98 27.49 4.79
N LYS A 124 11.68 28.16 3.68
CA LYS A 124 10.30 28.56 3.34
C LYS A 124 9.41 27.33 3.10
N VAL A 125 9.90 26.38 2.31
CA VAL A 125 9.19 25.13 2.01
C VAL A 125 8.97 24.31 3.28
N GLU A 126 9.99 24.18 4.13
CA GLU A 126 9.89 23.49 5.43
C GLU A 126 8.82 24.14 6.34
N LEU A 127 8.75 25.48 6.38
CA LEU A 127 7.71 26.20 7.13
C LEU A 127 6.32 25.97 6.54
N LEU A 128 6.19 26.05 5.21
CA LEU A 128 4.93 25.80 4.50
C LEU A 128 4.41 24.38 4.78
N ARG A 129 5.27 23.35 4.66
CA ARG A 129 4.92 21.97 5.03
C ARG A 129 4.42 21.90 6.46
N ALA A 130 5.19 22.42 7.43
CA ALA A 130 4.84 22.31 8.85
C ALA A 130 3.50 22.98 9.16
N ARG A 131 3.24 24.17 8.60
CA ARG A 131 1.99 24.91 8.77
C ARG A 131 0.81 24.22 8.08
N ALA A 132 1.01 23.73 6.86
CA ALA A 132 -0.02 23.00 6.12
C ALA A 132 -0.42 21.71 6.85
N LEU A 133 0.55 20.86 7.21
CA LEU A 133 0.29 19.63 7.99
C LEU A 133 -0.42 19.93 9.30
N GLY A 134 0.02 20.93 10.06
CA GLY A 134 -0.63 21.33 11.29
C GLY A 134 -2.09 21.77 11.09
N GLY A 135 -2.39 22.49 10.00
CA GLY A 135 -3.74 22.85 9.61
C GLY A 135 -4.60 21.65 9.24
N LEU A 136 -4.06 20.76 8.41
CA LEU A 136 -4.75 19.54 7.96
C LEU A 136 -5.07 18.60 9.11
N VAL A 137 -4.15 18.38 10.04
CA VAL A 137 -4.39 17.55 11.24
C VAL A 137 -5.57 18.08 12.04
N ARG A 138 -5.68 19.40 12.25
CA ARG A 138 -6.82 20.00 12.96
C ARG A 138 -8.12 19.83 12.19
N GLN A 139 -8.11 20.05 10.88
CA GLN A 139 -9.30 19.87 10.05
C GLN A 139 -9.78 18.41 10.06
N LEU A 140 -8.86 17.45 9.91
CA LEU A 140 -9.15 16.03 9.93
C LEU A 140 -9.64 15.55 11.30
N ALA A 141 -9.06 16.03 12.40
CA ALA A 141 -9.53 15.71 13.74
C ALA A 141 -10.98 16.21 13.96
N SER A 142 -11.29 17.43 13.53
CA SER A 142 -12.66 17.95 13.59
C SER A 142 -13.63 17.14 12.70
N ALA A 143 -13.21 16.78 11.49
CA ALA A 143 -14.01 15.96 10.58
C ALA A 143 -14.26 14.54 11.15
N PHE A 144 -13.24 13.93 11.76
CA PHE A 144 -13.36 12.63 12.41
C PHE A 144 -14.41 12.66 13.52
N LEU A 145 -14.34 13.63 14.43
CA LEU A 145 -15.33 13.79 15.51
C LEU A 145 -16.72 14.08 14.95
N ALA A 146 -16.83 14.91 13.91
CA ALA A 146 -18.12 15.25 13.30
C ALA A 146 -18.79 14.08 12.54
N GLN A 147 -18.05 13.02 12.20
CA GLN A 147 -18.60 11.83 11.52
C GLN A 147 -18.66 10.60 12.43
N GLU A 148 -18.50 10.75 13.75
CA GLU A 148 -18.48 9.64 14.71
C GLU A 148 -19.68 8.70 14.55
N ASP A 149 -20.90 9.24 14.59
CA ASP A 149 -22.13 8.45 14.47
C ASP A 149 -22.16 7.60 13.18
N LYS A 150 -21.74 8.19 12.05
CA LYS A 150 -21.71 7.48 10.75
C LYS A 150 -20.61 6.42 10.68
N MET A 151 -19.48 6.64 11.34
CA MET A 151 -18.43 5.62 11.41
C MET A 151 -18.90 4.44 12.27
N LEU A 152 -19.56 4.72 13.39
CA LEU A 152 -20.07 3.69 14.31
C LEU A 152 -21.26 2.92 13.72
N SER A 153 -22.12 3.57 12.93
CA SER A 153 -23.22 2.90 12.20
C SER A 153 -22.77 2.19 10.92
N GLY A 154 -21.53 2.42 10.47
CA GLY A 154 -21.00 1.85 9.22
C GLY A 154 -21.46 2.57 7.95
N GLU A 155 -22.10 3.74 8.07
CA GLU A 155 -22.64 4.52 6.95
C GLU A 155 -21.63 5.48 6.30
N LEU A 156 -20.47 5.72 6.94
CA LEU A 156 -19.45 6.60 6.36
C LEU A 156 -18.68 5.89 5.22
N ASP A 157 -19.00 6.28 3.98
CA ASP A 157 -18.43 5.70 2.76
C ASP A 157 -17.52 6.67 1.98
N GLN A 158 -16.90 7.63 2.69
CA GLN A 158 -16.04 8.65 2.09
C GLN A 158 -14.76 8.84 2.91
N PRO A 159 -13.60 9.13 2.29
CA PRO A 159 -12.37 9.45 3.01
C PRO A 159 -12.48 10.78 3.76
N LEU A 160 -11.88 10.89 4.94
CA LEU A 160 -11.93 12.13 5.74
C LEU A 160 -11.31 13.33 5.01
N ILE A 161 -10.32 13.11 4.15
CA ILE A 161 -9.64 14.17 3.38
C ILE A 161 -10.59 14.87 2.38
N GLU A 162 -11.70 14.23 2.01
CA GLU A 162 -12.74 14.82 1.16
C GLU A 162 -13.75 15.65 1.95
N LEU A 163 -13.76 15.52 3.29
CA LEU A 163 -14.74 16.15 4.19
C LEU A 163 -14.19 17.40 4.91
N ILE A 164 -12.96 17.81 4.58
CA ILE A 164 -12.31 18.96 5.20
C ILE A 164 -12.34 20.19 4.29
N PRO A 165 -12.25 21.42 4.85
CA PRO A 165 -12.18 22.65 4.06
C PRO A 165 -11.09 22.65 2.97
N ALA A 166 -9.95 21.99 3.22
CA ALA A 166 -8.85 21.90 2.26
C ALA A 166 -9.06 20.87 1.12
N ALA A 167 -10.16 20.12 1.09
CA ALA A 167 -10.38 19.02 0.13
C ALA A 167 -10.15 19.44 -1.33
N ARG A 168 -10.68 20.59 -1.74
CA ARG A 168 -10.55 21.08 -3.13
C ARG A 168 -9.10 21.39 -3.53
N VAL A 169 -8.33 22.04 -2.64
CA VAL A 169 -6.92 22.36 -2.95
C VAL A 169 -6.04 21.11 -2.90
N LEU A 170 -6.36 20.15 -2.03
CA LEU A 170 -5.68 18.86 -2.01
C LEU A 170 -5.94 18.05 -3.28
N ALA A 171 -7.16 18.10 -3.83
CA ALA A 171 -7.47 17.50 -5.13
C ALA A 171 -6.64 18.14 -6.25
N GLU A 172 -6.54 19.46 -6.29
CA GLU A 172 -5.69 20.18 -7.26
C GLU A 172 -4.21 19.79 -7.15
N ILE A 173 -3.67 19.70 -5.93
CA ILE A 173 -2.29 19.24 -5.70
C ILE A 173 -2.10 17.81 -6.24
N TYR A 174 -3.09 16.94 -6.07
CA TYR A 174 -3.01 15.57 -6.54
C TYR A 174 -3.04 15.45 -8.05
N ASP A 175 -3.89 16.22 -8.71
CA ASP A 175 -3.95 16.25 -10.18
C ASP A 175 -2.60 16.70 -10.76
N ILE A 176 -1.98 17.74 -10.17
CA ILE A 176 -0.62 18.19 -10.54
C ILE A 176 0.42 17.10 -10.25
N SER A 177 0.31 16.42 -9.10
CA SER A 177 1.23 15.34 -8.71
C SER A 177 1.16 14.16 -9.68
N ILE A 178 -0.04 13.77 -10.11
CA ILE A 178 -0.22 12.77 -11.18
C ILE A 178 0.43 13.26 -12.47
N GLU A 179 0.12 14.48 -12.90
CA GLU A 179 0.56 14.98 -14.20
C GLU A 179 2.08 15.14 -14.29
N ARG A 180 2.76 15.52 -13.20
CA ARG A 180 4.15 15.98 -13.24
C ARG A 180 5.12 15.17 -12.39
N ILE A 181 4.66 14.59 -11.28
CA ILE A 181 5.54 13.91 -10.30
C ILE A 181 5.53 12.40 -10.56
N TYR A 182 4.35 11.77 -10.59
CA TYR A 182 4.22 10.32 -10.71
C TYR A 182 4.43 9.81 -12.15
N THR A 183 4.18 10.65 -13.15
CA THR A 183 4.44 10.37 -14.57
C THR A 183 5.84 10.79 -15.02
N TYR A 184 6.61 11.46 -14.14
CA TYR A 184 7.98 11.84 -14.46
C TYR A 184 8.76 10.61 -14.93
N ARG A 185 9.53 10.77 -16.00
CA ARG A 185 10.15 9.66 -16.74
C ARG A 185 10.78 8.60 -15.84
N ARG A 186 11.57 9.02 -14.84
CA ARG A 186 12.23 8.11 -13.91
C ARG A 186 11.23 7.29 -13.07
N ALA A 187 10.16 7.91 -12.57
CA ALA A 187 9.12 7.22 -11.82
C ALA A 187 8.41 6.19 -12.70
N THR A 188 8.10 6.55 -13.95
CA THR A 188 7.50 5.66 -14.94
C THR A 188 8.41 4.47 -15.29
N GLU A 189 9.70 4.71 -15.54
CA GLU A 189 10.68 3.66 -15.83
C GLU A 189 10.84 2.67 -14.67
N ILE A 190 10.87 3.17 -13.42
CA ILE A 190 10.87 2.35 -12.21
C ILE A 190 9.59 1.52 -12.11
N GLY A 191 8.43 2.13 -12.36
CA GLY A 191 7.14 1.44 -12.34
C GLY A 191 7.07 0.28 -13.34
N ILE A 192 7.50 0.51 -14.58
CA ILE A 192 7.55 -0.54 -15.63
C ILE A 192 8.49 -1.68 -15.22
N ALA A 193 9.68 -1.35 -14.72
CA ALA A 193 10.62 -2.36 -14.25
C ALA A 193 10.03 -3.20 -13.09
N GLY A 194 9.26 -2.57 -12.19
CA GLY A 194 8.56 -3.26 -11.10
C GLY A 194 7.55 -4.30 -11.59
N TYR A 195 6.80 -4.02 -12.66
CA TYR A 195 5.85 -4.98 -13.25
C TYR A 195 6.57 -6.21 -13.79
N GLU A 196 7.60 -6.01 -14.62
CA GLU A 196 8.39 -7.10 -15.22
C GLU A 196 9.10 -7.93 -14.16
N LEU A 197 9.63 -7.26 -13.14
CA LEU A 197 10.33 -7.87 -12.02
C LEU A 197 9.41 -8.82 -11.24
N THR A 198 8.25 -8.30 -10.81
CA THR A 198 7.30 -9.04 -9.98
C THR A 198 6.72 -10.23 -10.76
N SER A 199 6.25 -9.97 -11.99
CA SER A 199 5.68 -11.00 -12.85
C SER A 199 6.69 -12.11 -13.15
N GLY A 200 7.89 -11.73 -13.59
CA GLY A 200 8.88 -12.74 -13.99
C GLY A 200 9.53 -13.49 -12.82
N LEU A 201 9.52 -12.95 -11.60
CA LEU A 201 9.87 -13.71 -10.39
C LEU A 201 8.79 -14.74 -10.04
N LEU A 202 7.52 -14.31 -10.01
CA LEU A 202 6.39 -15.19 -9.73
C LEU A 202 6.33 -16.33 -10.76
N ASP A 203 6.41 -16.02 -12.05
CA ASP A 203 6.41 -17.01 -13.12
C ASP A 203 7.56 -18.02 -12.97
N ALA A 204 8.78 -17.55 -12.68
CA ALA A 204 9.95 -18.40 -12.56
C ALA A 204 9.81 -19.40 -11.41
N PHE A 205 9.39 -18.93 -10.23
CA PHE A 205 9.25 -19.79 -9.06
C PHE A 205 8.02 -20.69 -9.13
N MET A 206 6.86 -20.16 -9.55
CA MET A 206 5.65 -20.96 -9.68
C MET A 206 5.76 -22.04 -10.75
N SER A 207 6.46 -21.76 -11.87
CA SER A 207 6.73 -22.79 -12.88
C SER A 207 7.58 -23.93 -12.32
N ALA A 208 8.62 -23.62 -11.54
CA ALA A 208 9.46 -24.63 -10.92
C ALA A 208 8.72 -25.46 -9.86
N VAL A 209 7.87 -24.82 -9.06
CA VAL A 209 7.02 -25.50 -8.06
C VAL A 209 6.00 -26.42 -8.74
N THR A 210 5.34 -25.94 -9.80
CA THR A 210 4.34 -26.71 -10.53
C THR A 210 4.97 -27.93 -11.21
N GLU A 211 6.09 -27.74 -11.91
CA GLU A 211 6.81 -28.85 -12.54
C GLU A 211 7.28 -29.89 -11.52
N TYR A 212 7.76 -29.46 -10.35
CA TYR A 212 8.12 -30.38 -9.27
C TYR A 212 6.93 -31.22 -8.79
N VAL A 213 5.76 -30.59 -8.59
CA VAL A 213 4.54 -31.29 -8.19
C VAL A 213 4.12 -32.30 -9.26
N ASP A 214 4.11 -31.89 -10.53
CA ASP A 214 3.69 -32.73 -11.66
C ASP A 214 4.65 -33.90 -11.92
N ALA A 215 5.96 -33.68 -11.77
CA ALA A 215 6.97 -34.73 -11.87
C ALA A 215 6.81 -35.75 -10.73
N THR A 216 6.63 -35.27 -9.50
CA THR A 216 6.42 -36.11 -8.32
C THR A 216 5.14 -36.94 -8.45
N ALA A 217 4.04 -36.34 -8.91
CA ALA A 217 2.77 -37.03 -9.15
C ALA A 217 2.88 -38.13 -10.23
N ARG A 218 3.77 -37.94 -11.22
CA ARG A 218 4.08 -38.94 -12.26
C ARG A 218 5.13 -39.97 -11.82
N GLY A 219 5.71 -39.85 -10.64
CA GLY A 219 6.79 -40.71 -10.16
C GLY A 219 8.12 -40.53 -10.92
N VAL A 220 8.33 -39.37 -11.54
CA VAL A 220 9.56 -39.04 -12.27
C VAL A 220 10.36 -37.95 -11.55
N ALA A 221 11.66 -37.90 -11.82
CA ALA A 221 12.50 -36.84 -11.27
C ALA A 221 12.15 -35.48 -11.90
N PRO A 222 12.02 -34.41 -11.10
CA PRO A 222 11.83 -33.06 -11.62
C PRO A 222 13.03 -32.60 -12.45
N GLU A 223 12.79 -31.69 -13.39
CA GLU A 223 13.84 -31.16 -14.26
C GLU A 223 15.01 -30.56 -13.46
N PRO A 224 16.27 -30.76 -13.90
CA PRO A 224 17.44 -30.21 -13.22
C PRO A 224 17.36 -28.69 -13.01
N ARG A 225 16.74 -27.96 -13.95
CA ARG A 225 16.54 -26.52 -13.87
C ARG A 225 15.58 -26.15 -12.74
N SER A 226 14.40 -26.77 -12.69
CA SER A 226 13.41 -26.53 -11.63
C SER A 226 13.99 -26.86 -10.26
N ARG A 227 14.67 -28.00 -10.12
CA ARG A 227 15.35 -28.38 -8.87
C ARG A 227 16.34 -27.31 -8.41
N LYS A 228 17.16 -26.78 -9.32
CA LYS A 228 18.08 -25.67 -9.01
C LYS A 228 17.35 -24.39 -8.62
N MET A 229 16.24 -24.07 -9.29
CA MET A 229 15.42 -22.91 -8.96
C MET A 229 14.84 -23.01 -7.54
N LEU A 230 14.38 -24.19 -7.14
CA LEU A 230 13.80 -24.43 -5.82
C LEU A 230 14.84 -24.29 -4.69
N TYR A 231 16.14 -24.54 -4.96
CA TYR A 231 17.20 -24.25 -3.98
C TYR A 231 17.42 -22.76 -3.72
N LEU A 232 16.86 -21.86 -4.55
CA LEU A 232 16.90 -20.42 -4.31
C LEU A 232 15.75 -19.93 -3.42
N LEU A 233 14.77 -20.78 -3.13
CA LEU A 233 13.67 -20.46 -2.24
C LEU A 233 14.06 -20.74 -0.78
N PRO A 234 13.60 -19.91 0.17
CA PRO A 234 13.63 -20.27 1.58
C PRO A 234 12.90 -21.59 1.83
N ARG A 235 13.34 -22.32 2.87
CA ARG A 235 12.80 -23.65 3.19
C ARG A 235 11.29 -23.61 3.45
N GLU A 236 10.82 -22.52 4.05
CA GLU A 236 9.41 -22.29 4.39
C GLU A 236 8.53 -22.23 3.14
N CYS A 237 9.09 -21.76 2.03
CA CYS A 237 8.40 -21.62 0.74
C CYS A 237 8.32 -22.94 -0.01
N PHE A 238 9.37 -23.76 0.10
CA PHE A 238 9.47 -25.08 -0.51
C PHE A 238 9.57 -26.19 0.55
N ALA A 239 8.51 -26.32 1.35
CA ALA A 239 8.38 -27.35 2.38
C ALA A 239 7.52 -28.51 1.88
N HIS A 240 8.04 -29.32 0.95
CA HIS A 240 7.28 -30.41 0.33
C HIS A 240 6.75 -31.47 1.32
N GLU A 241 7.33 -31.56 2.53
CA GLU A 241 6.87 -32.44 3.61
C GLU A 241 5.72 -31.84 4.44
N ASP A 242 5.43 -30.54 4.29
CA ASP A 242 4.41 -29.84 5.04
C ASP A 242 3.00 -30.08 4.46
N ALA A 243 2.05 -30.45 5.32
CA ALA A 243 0.68 -30.76 4.92
C ALA A 243 -0.04 -29.57 4.27
N GLY A 244 0.23 -28.34 4.72
CA GLY A 244 -0.30 -27.12 4.12
C GLY A 244 0.24 -26.92 2.71
N TRP A 245 1.53 -27.13 2.48
CA TRP A 245 2.11 -27.05 1.13
C TRP A 245 1.51 -28.10 0.19
N GLN A 246 1.27 -29.31 0.68
CA GLN A 246 0.67 -30.39 -0.11
C GLN A 246 -0.82 -30.17 -0.38
N SER A 247 -1.52 -29.40 0.45
CA SER A 247 -2.98 -29.22 0.39
C SER A 247 -3.51 -28.71 -0.96
N GLY A 248 -2.74 -27.92 -1.70
CA GLY A 248 -3.17 -27.44 -3.00
C GLY A 248 -2.32 -26.33 -3.61
N ALA A 249 -2.64 -25.97 -4.85
CA ALA A 249 -1.94 -24.92 -5.59
C ALA A 249 -2.08 -23.54 -4.90
N TYR A 250 -3.20 -23.30 -4.20
CA TYR A 250 -3.45 -22.08 -3.45
C TYR A 250 -2.40 -21.83 -2.35
N GLU A 251 -2.14 -22.80 -1.48
CA GLU A 251 -1.15 -22.66 -0.41
C GLU A 251 0.28 -22.52 -0.95
N ARG A 252 0.59 -23.22 -2.04
CA ARG A 252 1.87 -23.07 -2.73
C ARG A 252 2.05 -21.67 -3.31
N LEU A 253 1.02 -21.14 -3.96
CA LEU A 253 1.03 -19.78 -4.50
C LEU A 253 1.17 -18.74 -3.40
N LEU A 254 0.43 -18.87 -2.28
CA LEU A 254 0.54 -17.95 -1.16
C LEU A 254 1.96 -17.89 -0.60
N ARG A 255 2.62 -19.03 -0.42
CA ARG A 255 4.01 -19.05 0.10
C ARG A 255 5.01 -18.39 -0.85
N ILE A 256 4.86 -18.60 -2.15
CA ILE A 256 5.70 -17.92 -3.14
C ILE A 256 5.40 -16.43 -3.18
N LEU A 257 4.12 -16.05 -3.07
CA LEU A 257 3.71 -14.66 -2.97
C LEU A 257 4.29 -13.99 -1.73
N ASP A 258 4.22 -14.63 -0.56
CA ASP A 258 4.81 -14.13 0.69
C ASP A 258 6.31 -13.89 0.54
N TYR A 259 7.02 -14.80 -0.13
CA TYR A 259 8.45 -14.64 -0.39
C TYR A 259 8.75 -13.47 -1.32
N VAL A 260 8.07 -13.39 -2.47
CA VAL A 260 8.30 -12.35 -3.47
C VAL A 260 7.92 -10.98 -2.93
N THR A 261 6.79 -10.87 -2.24
CA THR A 261 6.32 -9.60 -1.64
C THR A 261 7.13 -9.19 -0.41
N GLY A 262 7.78 -10.14 0.27
CA GLY A 262 8.72 -9.88 1.37
C GLY A 262 10.10 -9.38 0.94
N MET A 263 10.40 -9.30 -0.37
CA MET A 263 11.68 -8.81 -0.87
C MET A 263 11.76 -7.29 -0.81
N THR A 264 12.95 -6.75 -0.53
CA THR A 264 13.26 -5.36 -0.84
C THR A 264 13.52 -5.20 -2.34
N ASP A 265 13.33 -3.99 -2.89
CA ASP A 265 13.57 -3.70 -4.32
C ASP A 265 14.94 -4.17 -4.80
N THR A 266 15.99 -3.91 -4.01
CA THR A 266 17.37 -4.31 -4.37
C THR A 266 17.52 -5.83 -4.38
N HIS A 267 16.89 -6.51 -3.42
CA HIS A 267 16.91 -7.97 -3.37
C HIS A 267 16.13 -8.58 -4.54
N ALA A 268 14.93 -8.08 -4.83
CA ALA A 268 14.11 -8.52 -5.95
C ALA A 268 14.87 -8.36 -7.28
N VAL A 269 15.43 -7.17 -7.57
CA VAL A 269 16.23 -6.92 -8.78
C VAL A 269 17.43 -7.87 -8.87
N SER A 270 18.16 -8.07 -7.76
CA SER A 270 19.30 -9.00 -7.73
C SER A 270 18.87 -10.43 -8.03
N THR A 271 17.80 -10.90 -7.41
CA THR A 271 17.25 -12.24 -7.58
C THR A 271 16.78 -12.45 -9.01
N PHE A 272 16.04 -11.50 -9.58
CA PHE A 272 15.56 -11.60 -10.96
C PHE A 272 16.71 -11.64 -11.96
N LYS A 273 17.74 -10.79 -11.80
CA LYS A 273 18.92 -10.82 -12.67
C LYS A 273 19.63 -12.16 -12.62
N LYS A 274 19.74 -12.80 -11.45
CA LYS A 274 20.33 -14.15 -11.30
C LYS A 274 19.45 -15.21 -11.96
N VAL A 275 18.15 -15.19 -11.68
CA VAL A 275 17.16 -16.15 -12.20
C VAL A 275 17.07 -16.11 -13.72
N LYS A 276 17.16 -14.92 -14.32
CA LYS A 276 17.15 -14.70 -15.78
C LYS A 276 18.53 -14.81 -16.43
N GLY A 277 19.60 -15.06 -15.67
CA GLY A 277 20.96 -15.18 -16.20
C GLY A 277 21.58 -13.87 -16.69
N ILE A 278 21.06 -12.73 -16.24
CA ILE A 278 21.57 -11.38 -16.56
C ILE A 278 22.85 -11.08 -15.76
N SER A 279 22.94 -11.58 -14.53
CA SER A 279 24.12 -11.41 -13.67
C SER A 279 24.46 -12.68 -12.91
N LEU A 280 25.74 -13.01 -12.79
CA LEU A 280 26.21 -14.13 -11.98
C LEU A 280 26.69 -13.66 -10.59
N PRO A 281 26.61 -14.50 -9.55
CA PRO A 281 27.14 -14.18 -8.23
C PRO A 281 28.63 -13.82 -8.31
N GLY A 282 29.02 -12.69 -7.71
CA GLY A 282 30.42 -12.28 -7.62
C GLY A 282 31.02 -11.62 -8.86
N MET A 283 30.26 -11.45 -9.95
CA MET A 283 30.69 -10.63 -11.08
C MET A 283 30.09 -9.22 -10.97
N LEU A 284 30.96 -8.23 -10.71
CA LEU A 284 30.66 -6.83 -10.97
C LEU A 284 30.69 -6.64 -12.50
N LEU A 285 29.52 -6.43 -13.10
CA LEU A 285 29.39 -5.80 -14.42
C LEU A 285 29.11 -4.31 -14.21
#